data_AF-A0A3S4J5R5-F1
#
_entry.id   AF-A0A3S4J5R5-F1
#
_cell.length_a   1.000
_cell.length_b   1.000
_cell.length_c   1.000
_cell.angle_alpha   90.00
_cell.angle_beta   90.00
_cell.angle_gamma   90.00
#
_symmetry.space_group_name_H-M   'P 1'
#
loop_
_entity.id
_entity.type
_entity.pdbx_description
1 polymer ?
#
loop_
_entity_poly.entity_id
_entity_poly.type
_entity_poly.pdbx_seq_one_letter_code
_entity_poly.pdbx_strand_id
1 'polypeptide(L)'
;MPFRALIDACWKEKYTASRFTRDVIAGITVGIIAIPLAMALAIGSGVAPQYGLYTSAVAGIVIALTGGSRFSVSGPTAAFVVILYPVSQQFGLAGLLVATLMSGFFLILFGLARLGRLIEYIPVSVTLGFTSGIGITIGTMQIKDFLGLQMAHVPEHYLQKVGALFMALPTVNIGDAAIGVVTLGTLIFWPRLGIRLPGHLPALLAGCAVMGIVNLLGGNVATIGSQFHYVLADGTQGNGIPQLLPQLMLPWSLPGSDFTLSWDSLRALLPAAFSMAMLGAIESLLCAVVLDGMTGTKT
;
A
#
# COMPACT_ATOMS: atom_id res chain seq x y z
N MET A 1 20.19 2.20 -15.68
CA MET A 1 20.81 3.54 -15.49
C MET A 1 19.81 4.45 -14.80
N PRO A 2 20.21 5.36 -13.91
CA PRO A 2 19.28 6.32 -13.31
C PRO A 2 18.67 7.22 -14.40
N PHE A 3 17.42 7.67 -14.22
CA PHE A 3 16.68 8.52 -15.17
C PHE A 3 16.39 7.91 -16.55
N ARG A 4 16.60 6.60 -16.72
CA ARG A 4 16.42 5.93 -18.02
C ARG A 4 14.98 6.04 -18.52
N ALA A 5 14.00 5.96 -17.62
CA ALA A 5 12.58 6.14 -17.96
C ALA A 5 12.34 7.48 -18.68
N LEU A 6 12.88 8.58 -18.13
CA LEU A 6 12.72 9.92 -18.68
C LEU A 6 13.51 10.11 -19.99
N ILE A 7 14.74 9.62 -20.05
CA ILE A 7 15.58 9.70 -21.26
C ILE A 7 14.94 8.93 -22.43
N ASP A 8 14.45 7.72 -22.17
CA ASP A 8 13.84 6.89 -23.20
C ASP A 8 12.48 7.48 -23.66
N ALA A 9 11.67 8.02 -22.74
CA ALA A 9 10.36 8.58 -23.05
C ALA A 9 10.40 9.94 -23.74
N CYS A 10 11.29 10.85 -23.32
CA CYS A 10 11.30 12.23 -23.80
C CYS A 10 12.40 12.52 -24.83
N TRP A 11 13.52 11.80 -24.79
CA TRP A 11 14.71 12.15 -25.57
C TRP A 11 14.98 11.22 -26.75
N LYS A 12 14.79 9.91 -26.57
CA LYS A 12 15.08 8.93 -27.63
C LYS A 12 13.92 8.69 -28.59
N GLU A 13 12.69 8.73 -28.09
CA GLU A 13 11.49 8.48 -28.89
C GLU A 13 10.73 9.79 -29.15
N LYS A 14 10.23 10.01 -30.36
CA LYS A 14 9.38 11.17 -30.66
C LYS A 14 8.08 11.07 -29.86
N TYR A 15 7.84 12.02 -28.96
CA TYR A 15 6.61 12.11 -28.19
C TYR A 15 5.51 12.77 -29.04
N THR A 16 4.55 11.97 -29.53
CA THR A 16 3.45 12.44 -30.39
C THR A 16 2.17 12.66 -29.62
N ALA A 17 1.24 13.47 -30.14
CA ALA A 17 -0.07 13.69 -29.52
C ALA A 17 -0.87 12.38 -29.34
N SER A 18 -0.75 11.43 -30.27
CA SER A 18 -1.36 10.10 -30.16
C SER A 18 -0.79 9.27 -29.01
N ARG A 19 0.51 9.44 -28.72
CA ARG A 19 1.15 8.81 -27.56
C ARG A 19 0.69 9.45 -26.27
N PHE A 20 0.64 10.77 -26.21
CA PHE A 20 0.15 11.50 -25.05
C PHE A 20 -1.25 11.06 -24.63
N THR A 21 -2.19 10.94 -25.58
CA THR A 21 -3.56 10.50 -25.25
C THR A 21 -3.59 9.08 -24.70
N ARG A 22 -2.78 8.17 -25.24
CA ARG A 22 -2.66 6.79 -24.73
C ARG A 22 -2.07 6.75 -23.32
N ASP A 23 -1.01 7.52 -23.07
CA ASP A 23 -0.36 7.60 -21.75
C ASP A 23 -1.32 8.20 -20.71
N VAL A 24 -2.09 9.23 -21.08
CA VAL A 24 -3.12 9.83 -20.21
C VAL A 24 -4.22 8.83 -19.86
N ILE A 25 -4.76 8.10 -20.85
CA ILE A 25 -5.80 7.09 -20.60
C ILE A 25 -5.26 5.98 -19.70
N ALA A 26 -4.02 5.52 -19.94
CA ALA A 26 -3.37 4.52 -19.11
C ALA A 26 -3.16 5.03 -17.67
N GLY A 27 -2.64 6.25 -17.51
CA GLY A 27 -2.43 6.88 -16.21
C GLY A 27 -3.72 7.06 -15.42
N ILE A 28 -4.81 7.50 -16.06
CA ILE A 28 -6.14 7.60 -15.43
C ILE A 28 -6.63 6.22 -14.99
N THR A 29 -6.51 5.22 -15.86
CA THR A 29 -6.96 3.84 -15.56
C THR A 29 -6.21 3.25 -14.38
N VAL A 30 -4.88 3.42 -14.35
CA VAL A 30 -4.02 2.96 -13.25
C VAL A 30 -4.30 3.77 -11.98
N GLY A 31 -4.45 5.09 -12.07
CA GLY A 31 -4.72 5.96 -10.93
C GLY A 31 -6.03 5.63 -10.21
N ILE A 32 -7.09 5.35 -10.97
CA ILE A 32 -8.39 4.92 -10.44
C ILE A 32 -8.26 3.64 -9.59
N ILE A 33 -7.39 2.71 -9.99
CA ILE A 33 -7.15 1.46 -9.25
C ILE A 33 -6.20 1.71 -8.06
N ALA A 34 -5.21 2.58 -8.25
CA ALA A 34 -4.17 2.85 -7.25
C ALA A 34 -4.70 3.57 -6.01
N ILE A 35 -5.67 4.48 -6.15
CA ILE A 35 -6.27 5.23 -5.01
C ILE A 35 -6.85 4.30 -3.93
N PRO A 36 -7.84 3.42 -4.23
CA PRO A 36 -8.42 2.54 -3.23
C PRO A 36 -7.38 1.55 -2.67
N LEU A 37 -6.52 1.02 -3.53
CA LEU A 37 -5.47 0.10 -3.11
C LEU A 37 -4.51 0.76 -2.10
N ALA A 38 -4.05 1.98 -2.39
CA ALA A 38 -3.11 2.69 -1.54
C ALA A 38 -3.68 2.99 -0.15
N MET A 39 -4.95 3.40 -0.07
CA MET A 39 -5.62 3.62 1.21
C MET A 39 -5.76 2.32 1.99
N ALA A 40 -6.19 1.23 1.34
CA ALA A 40 -6.34 -0.07 1.98
C ALA A 40 -5.02 -0.60 2.55
N LEU A 41 -3.91 -0.41 1.82
CA LEU A 41 -2.58 -0.83 2.29
C LEU A 41 -2.05 0.03 3.44
N ALA A 42 -2.37 1.33 3.48
CA ALA A 42 -2.05 2.19 4.62
C ALA A 42 -2.80 1.74 5.88
N ILE A 43 -4.10 1.49 5.76
CA ILE A 43 -4.95 0.98 6.86
C ILE A 43 -4.42 -0.37 7.35
N GLY A 44 -4.10 -1.28 6.43
CA GLY A 44 -3.51 -2.59 6.75
C GLY A 44 -2.15 -2.46 7.46
N SER A 45 -1.38 -1.41 7.16
CA SER A 45 -0.10 -1.10 7.82
C SER A 45 -0.28 -0.39 9.17
N GLY A 46 -1.52 -0.20 9.64
CA GLY A 46 -1.83 0.41 10.93
C GLY A 46 -1.72 1.94 10.94
N VAL A 47 -1.75 2.59 9.77
CA VAL A 47 -1.71 4.05 9.64
C VAL A 47 -2.93 4.58 8.90
N ALA A 48 -3.21 5.86 9.08
CA ALA A 48 -4.36 6.49 8.43
C ALA A 48 -4.26 6.48 6.89
N PRO A 49 -5.38 6.41 6.17
CA PRO A 49 -5.42 6.20 4.71
C PRO A 49 -4.71 7.30 3.90
N GLN A 50 -4.63 8.53 4.41
CA GLN A 50 -3.92 9.62 3.71
C GLN A 50 -2.45 9.30 3.44
N TYR A 51 -1.78 8.55 4.32
CA TYR A 51 -0.37 8.22 4.14
C TYR A 51 -0.14 7.30 2.94
N GLY A 52 -1.12 6.45 2.62
CA GLY A 52 -1.10 5.65 1.40
C GLY A 52 -1.21 6.52 0.15
N LEU A 53 -2.13 7.49 0.16
CA LEU A 53 -2.30 8.44 -0.95
C LEU A 53 -1.05 9.29 -1.16
N TYR A 54 -0.47 9.82 -0.08
CA TYR A 54 0.77 10.59 -0.16
C TYR A 54 1.92 9.75 -0.68
N THR A 55 2.06 8.51 -0.22
CA THR A 55 3.09 7.57 -0.70
C THR A 55 2.95 7.32 -2.20
N SER A 56 1.75 6.99 -2.68
CA SER A 56 1.50 6.76 -4.12
C SER A 56 1.76 8.00 -4.96
N ALA A 57 1.32 9.18 -4.50
CA ALA A 57 1.51 10.42 -5.24
C ALA A 57 3.00 10.79 -5.36
N VAL A 58 3.73 10.76 -4.25
CA VAL A 58 5.16 11.09 -4.22
C VAL A 58 5.97 10.04 -4.97
N ALA A 59 5.73 8.75 -4.73
CA ALA A 59 6.42 7.66 -5.42
C ALA A 59 6.17 7.68 -6.93
N GLY A 60 4.92 7.89 -7.36
CA GLY A 60 4.56 7.98 -8.77
C GLY A 60 5.32 9.10 -9.50
N ILE A 61 5.41 10.29 -8.90
CA ILE A 61 6.15 11.42 -9.47
C ILE A 61 7.66 11.15 -9.46
N VAL A 62 8.23 10.80 -8.30
CA VAL A 62 9.67 10.65 -8.15
C VAL A 62 10.21 9.51 -9.01
N ILE A 63 9.51 8.38 -9.07
CA ILE A 63 9.98 7.20 -9.81
C ILE A 63 9.73 7.34 -11.31
N ALA A 64 8.68 8.05 -11.75
CA ALA A 64 8.54 8.41 -13.17
C ALA A 64 9.74 9.22 -13.68
N LEU A 65 10.31 10.10 -12.83
CA LEU A 65 11.47 10.92 -13.18
C LEU A 65 12.80 10.16 -13.05
N THR A 66 12.98 9.42 -11.96
CA THR A 66 14.28 8.82 -11.57
C THR A 66 14.42 7.34 -11.96
N GLY A 67 13.31 6.67 -12.27
CA GLY A 67 13.21 5.23 -12.44
C GLY A 67 13.93 4.64 -13.65
N GLY A 68 14.14 3.32 -13.58
CA GLY A 68 14.85 2.55 -14.61
C GLY A 68 13.99 2.09 -15.79
N SER A 69 12.66 2.03 -15.61
CA SER A 69 11.71 1.49 -16.59
C SER A 69 10.57 2.45 -16.88
N ARG A 70 10.24 2.63 -18.17
CA ARG A 70 9.18 3.54 -18.64
C ARG A 70 7.75 3.08 -18.28
N PHE A 71 7.58 1.81 -17.97
CA PHE A 71 6.27 1.20 -17.70
C PHE A 71 6.07 0.84 -16.23
N SER A 72 7.08 1.07 -15.39
CA SER A 72 6.98 0.77 -13.97
C SER A 72 6.15 1.84 -13.27
N VAL A 73 5.12 1.40 -12.55
CA VAL A 73 4.33 2.23 -11.65
C VAL A 73 4.69 1.81 -10.24
N SER A 74 4.97 2.78 -9.38
CA SER A 74 5.37 2.53 -8.01
C SER A 74 4.41 3.18 -7.03
N GLY A 75 4.22 2.50 -5.90
CA GLY A 75 3.32 2.89 -4.83
C GLY A 75 3.49 1.94 -3.64
N PRO A 76 2.61 2.02 -2.63
CA PRO A 76 2.62 1.09 -1.51
C PRO A 76 2.32 -0.34 -2.00
N THR A 77 3.03 -1.31 -1.43
CA THR A 77 2.94 -2.72 -1.83
C THR A 77 2.40 -3.57 -0.67
N ALA A 78 1.53 -4.53 -1.00
CA ALA A 78 0.87 -5.38 -0.01
C ALA A 78 1.85 -6.20 0.85
N ALA A 79 2.96 -6.65 0.26
CA ALA A 79 4.02 -7.37 0.95
C ALA A 79 4.61 -6.61 2.15
N PHE A 80 4.65 -5.28 2.09
CA PHE A 80 5.19 -4.47 3.15
C PHE A 80 4.27 -4.37 4.37
N VAL A 81 2.97 -4.59 4.22
CA VAL A 81 1.99 -4.47 5.32
C VAL A 81 2.41 -5.31 6.53
N VAL A 82 2.90 -6.53 6.28
CA VAL A 82 3.32 -7.47 7.33
C VAL A 82 4.51 -6.94 8.15
N ILE A 83 5.37 -6.13 7.53
CA ILE A 83 6.56 -5.54 8.18
C ILE A 83 6.24 -4.16 8.76
N LEU A 84 5.44 -3.35 8.06
CA LEU A 84 5.08 -2.00 8.47
C LEU A 84 4.11 -2.00 9.66
N TYR A 85 3.19 -2.96 9.73
CA TYR A 85 2.18 -3.01 10.80
C TYR A 85 2.79 -3.15 12.20
N PRO A 86 3.68 -4.13 12.50
CA PRO A 86 4.31 -4.19 13.81
C PRO A 86 5.11 -2.93 14.16
N VAL A 87 5.80 -2.34 13.18
CA VAL A 87 6.59 -1.11 13.39
C VAL A 87 5.67 0.07 13.73
N SER A 88 4.52 0.19 13.06
CA SER A 88 3.55 1.25 13.37
C SER A 88 2.91 1.07 14.74
N GLN A 89 2.65 -0.18 15.17
CA GLN A 89 2.13 -0.46 16.51
C GLN A 89 3.17 -0.15 17.61
N GLN A 90 4.44 -0.48 17.40
CA GLN A 90 5.49 -0.33 18.41
C GLN A 90 6.07 1.09 18.48
N PHE A 91 6.28 1.75 17.33
CA PHE A 91 6.98 3.04 17.26
C PHE A 91 6.11 4.18 16.71
N GLY A 92 4.83 3.91 16.44
CA GLY A 92 3.92 4.88 15.85
C GLY A 92 4.28 5.28 14.42
N LEU A 93 3.58 6.28 13.90
CA LEU A 93 3.83 6.84 12.57
C LEU A 93 5.24 7.42 12.44
N ALA A 94 5.70 8.15 13.46
CA ALA A 94 7.01 8.79 13.44
C ALA A 94 8.14 7.75 13.29
N GLY A 95 8.12 6.68 14.07
CA GLY A 95 9.10 5.60 13.94
C GLY A 95 9.01 4.85 12.62
N LEU A 96 7.80 4.64 12.09
CA LEU A 96 7.59 4.04 10.76
C LEU A 96 8.24 4.86 9.65
N LEU A 97 8.07 6.19 9.68
CA LEU A 97 8.68 7.10 8.72
C LEU A 97 10.22 7.11 8.85
N VAL A 98 10.76 7.10 10.08
CA VAL A 98 12.21 6.97 10.31
C VAL A 98 12.76 5.65 9.76
N ALA A 99 12.09 4.53 10.05
CA ALA A 99 12.48 3.22 9.53
C ALA A 99 12.46 3.20 7.99
N THR A 100 11.48 3.87 7.38
CA THR A 100 11.37 4.01 5.92
C THR A 100 12.51 4.86 5.34
N LEU A 101 12.90 5.95 6.00
CA LEU A 101 14.08 6.74 5.61
C LEU A 101 15.37 5.92 5.70
N MET A 102 15.54 5.15 6.77
CA MET A 102 16.67 4.23 6.93
C MET A 102 16.68 3.15 5.84
N SER A 103 15.53 2.59 5.50
CA SER A 103 15.37 1.65 4.39
C SER A 103 15.77 2.27 3.06
N GLY A 104 15.37 3.52 2.79
CA GLY A 104 15.80 4.26 1.60
C GLY A 104 17.31 4.45 1.53
N PHE A 105 17.96 4.73 2.65
CA PHE A 105 19.43 4.79 2.73
C PHE A 105 20.08 3.44 2.41
N PHE A 106 19.56 2.33 2.94
CA PHE A 106 20.03 0.99 2.58
C PHE A 106 19.84 0.68 1.09
N LEU A 107 18.70 1.05 0.50
CA LEU A 107 18.47 0.87 -0.94
C LEU A 107 19.49 1.62 -1.79
N ILE A 108 19.87 2.84 -1.40
CA ILE A 108 20.94 3.60 -2.07
C ILE A 108 22.27 2.85 -1.93
N LEU A 109 22.62 2.38 -0.73
CA LEU A 109 23.83 1.59 -0.51
C LEU A 109 23.86 0.31 -1.35
N PHE A 110 22.74 -0.42 -1.41
CA PHE A 110 22.61 -1.64 -2.22
C PHE A 110 22.76 -1.35 -3.71
N GLY A 111 22.20 -0.23 -4.18
CA GLY A 111 22.35 0.26 -5.55
C GLY A 111 23.81 0.59 -5.87
N LEU A 112 24.51 1.31 -4.98
CA LEU A 112 25.92 1.65 -5.14
C LEU A 112 26.82 0.41 -5.12
N ALA A 113 26.53 -0.56 -4.24
CA ALA A 113 27.23 -1.84 -4.15
C ALA A 113 26.84 -2.83 -5.27
N ARG A 114 25.91 -2.45 -6.16
CA ARG A 114 25.41 -3.28 -7.28
C ARG A 114 24.83 -4.63 -6.83
N LEU A 115 24.20 -4.65 -5.65
CA LEU A 115 23.58 -5.83 -5.08
C LEU A 115 22.34 -6.30 -5.86
N GLY A 116 21.86 -5.52 -6.85
CA GLY A 116 20.74 -5.94 -7.69
C GLY A 116 20.97 -7.24 -8.47
N ARG A 117 22.22 -7.62 -8.71
CA ARG A 117 22.55 -8.94 -9.31
C ARG A 117 22.27 -10.11 -8.38
N LEU A 118 22.19 -9.88 -7.07
CA LEU A 118 22.01 -10.95 -6.09
C LEU A 118 20.63 -11.60 -6.18
N ILE A 119 19.65 -10.94 -6.81
CA ILE A 119 18.31 -11.49 -6.95
C ILE A 119 18.28 -12.76 -7.82
N GLU A 120 19.21 -12.89 -8.77
CA GLU A 120 19.35 -14.09 -9.61
C GLU A 120 19.65 -15.34 -8.78
N TYR A 121 20.14 -15.19 -7.54
CA TYR A 121 20.45 -16.28 -6.63
C TYR A 121 19.33 -16.60 -5.63
N ILE A 122 18.20 -15.86 -5.64
CA ILE A 122 17.06 -16.19 -4.78
C ILE A 122 16.30 -17.38 -5.39
N PRO A 123 16.24 -18.53 -4.70
CA PRO A 123 15.53 -19.69 -5.21
C PRO A 123 14.03 -19.39 -5.37
N VAL A 124 13.42 -19.89 -6.44
CA VAL A 124 11.97 -19.74 -6.71
C VAL A 124 11.13 -20.25 -5.53
N SER A 125 11.60 -21.30 -4.83
CA SER A 125 10.95 -21.84 -3.64
C SER A 125 10.86 -20.83 -2.48
N VAL A 126 11.86 -19.96 -2.33
CA VAL A 126 11.86 -18.90 -1.31
C VAL A 126 10.83 -17.83 -1.67
N THR A 127 10.82 -17.38 -2.92
CA THR A 127 9.85 -16.40 -3.41
C THR A 127 8.42 -16.92 -3.29
N LEU A 128 8.16 -18.19 -3.65
CA LEU A 128 6.86 -18.84 -3.49
C LEU A 128 6.44 -18.93 -2.02
N GLY A 129 7.32 -19.43 -1.13
CA GLY A 129 7.01 -19.53 0.30
C GLY A 129 6.73 -18.16 0.93
N PHE A 130 7.54 -17.16 0.57
CA PHE A 130 7.40 -15.79 1.06
C PHE A 130 6.09 -15.13 0.58
N THR A 131 5.78 -15.21 -0.71
CA THR A 131 4.53 -14.67 -1.28
C THR A 131 3.29 -15.39 -0.75
N SER A 132 3.32 -16.71 -0.61
CA SER A 132 2.25 -17.47 0.05
C SER A 132 2.06 -17.03 1.50
N GLY A 133 3.15 -16.85 2.26
CA GLY A 133 3.09 -16.40 3.65
C GLY A 133 2.48 -14.99 3.81
N ILE A 134 2.87 -14.07 2.93
CA ILE A 134 2.24 -12.74 2.83
C ILE A 134 0.75 -12.88 2.52
N GLY A 135 0.39 -13.67 1.51
CA GLY A 135 -1.00 -13.86 1.10
C GLY A 135 -1.89 -14.38 2.23
N ILE A 136 -1.41 -15.39 2.98
CA ILE A 136 -2.09 -15.92 4.16
C ILE A 136 -2.23 -14.81 5.22
N THR A 137 -1.15 -14.09 5.54
CA THR A 137 -1.16 -13.07 6.58
C THR A 137 -2.12 -11.94 6.26
N ILE A 138 -2.08 -11.43 5.02
CA ILE A 138 -3.02 -10.39 4.55
C ILE A 138 -4.44 -10.93 4.59
N GLY A 139 -4.68 -12.13 4.05
CA GLY A 139 -6.00 -12.75 4.04
C GLY A 139 -6.59 -12.85 5.45
N THR A 140 -5.80 -13.31 6.42
CA THR A 140 -6.20 -13.38 7.83
C THR A 140 -6.47 -11.99 8.42
N MET A 141 -5.61 -11.00 8.15
CA MET A 141 -5.79 -9.64 8.67
C MET A 141 -7.05 -8.96 8.11
N GLN A 142 -7.41 -9.23 6.86
CA GLN A 142 -8.59 -8.65 6.22
C GLN A 142 -9.92 -9.20 6.79
N ILE A 143 -9.92 -10.35 7.48
CA ILE A 143 -11.14 -10.89 8.10
C ILE A 143 -11.77 -9.91 9.08
N LYS A 144 -10.93 -9.17 9.83
CA LYS A 144 -11.38 -8.14 10.77
C LYS A 144 -12.29 -7.13 10.07
N ASP A 145 -11.78 -6.48 9.04
CA ASP A 145 -12.48 -5.38 8.37
C ASP A 145 -13.56 -5.91 7.42
N PHE A 146 -13.38 -7.11 6.85
CA PHE A 146 -14.38 -7.77 6.01
C PHE A 146 -15.65 -8.12 6.79
N LEU A 147 -15.54 -8.55 8.04
CA LEU A 147 -16.68 -8.88 8.90
C LEU A 147 -17.10 -7.74 9.84
N GLY A 148 -16.39 -6.60 9.83
CA GLY A 148 -16.63 -5.49 10.74
C GLY A 148 -16.39 -5.81 12.22
N LEU A 149 -15.40 -6.68 12.53
CA LEU A 149 -15.14 -7.14 13.89
C LEU A 149 -14.54 -6.04 14.77
N GLN A 150 -15.03 -5.96 16.01
CA GLN A 150 -14.51 -5.03 17.01
C GLN A 150 -13.43 -5.70 17.85
N MET A 151 -12.18 -5.25 17.68
CA MET A 151 -11.04 -5.72 18.47
C MET A 151 -10.32 -4.53 19.08
N ALA A 152 -10.26 -4.48 20.41
CA ALA A 152 -9.60 -3.40 21.15
C ALA A 152 -8.07 -3.44 20.97
N HIS A 153 -7.49 -4.64 20.85
CA HIS A 153 -6.07 -4.84 20.61
C HIS A 153 -5.87 -6.03 19.68
N VAL A 154 -5.05 -5.85 18.66
CA VAL A 154 -4.64 -6.93 17.75
C VAL A 154 -3.25 -7.40 18.20
N PRO A 155 -3.11 -8.63 18.73
CA PRO A 155 -1.84 -9.13 19.26
C PRO A 155 -0.73 -9.10 18.21
N GLU A 156 0.55 -9.07 18.61
CA GLU A 156 1.66 -9.05 17.63
C GLU A 156 1.87 -10.41 16.94
N HIS A 157 1.77 -11.51 17.69
CA HIS A 157 2.04 -12.86 17.21
C HIS A 157 0.88 -13.43 16.38
N TYR A 158 1.20 -14.09 15.26
CA TYR A 158 0.21 -14.59 14.31
C TYR A 158 -0.84 -15.53 14.92
N LEU A 159 -0.43 -16.53 15.70
CA LEU A 159 -1.38 -17.46 16.33
C LEU A 159 -2.33 -16.76 17.31
N GLN A 160 -1.82 -15.74 18.03
CA GLN A 160 -2.64 -14.94 18.94
C GLN A 160 -3.62 -14.05 18.15
N LYS A 161 -3.22 -13.48 17.00
CA LYS A 161 -4.13 -12.75 16.09
C LYS A 161 -5.28 -13.63 15.63
N VAL A 162 -4.98 -14.87 15.20
CA VAL A 162 -6.01 -15.84 14.79
C VAL A 162 -6.96 -16.13 15.95
N GLY A 163 -6.43 -16.40 17.14
CA GLY A 163 -7.25 -16.61 18.34
C GLY A 163 -8.15 -15.40 18.68
N ALA A 164 -7.61 -14.18 18.59
CA ALA A 164 -8.36 -12.95 18.82
C ALA A 164 -9.50 -12.75 17.80
N LEU A 165 -9.25 -13.06 16.52
CA LEU A 165 -10.29 -13.04 15.47
C LEU A 165 -11.44 -14.00 15.79
N PHE A 166 -11.13 -15.22 16.24
CA PHE A 166 -12.15 -16.19 16.64
C PHE A 166 -12.97 -15.71 17.83
N MET A 167 -12.33 -15.07 18.81
CA MET A 167 -13.03 -14.51 19.97
C MET A 167 -13.89 -13.30 19.60
N ALA A 168 -13.52 -12.56 18.56
CA ALA A 168 -14.25 -11.40 18.08
C ALA A 168 -15.40 -11.73 17.11
N LEU A 169 -15.51 -12.98 16.62
CA LEU A 169 -16.60 -13.43 15.73
C LEU A 169 -18.03 -13.07 16.18
N PRO A 170 -18.39 -13.04 17.48
CA PRO A 170 -19.71 -12.60 17.90
C PRO A 170 -20.02 -11.12 17.59
N THR A 171 -19.01 -10.29 17.31
CA THR A 171 -19.14 -8.85 17.03
C THR A 171 -19.33 -8.54 15.54
N VAL A 172 -19.65 -9.54 14.71
CA VAL A 172 -19.84 -9.37 13.26
C VAL A 172 -20.88 -8.28 12.97
N ASN A 173 -20.49 -7.34 12.12
CA ASN A 173 -21.41 -6.39 11.51
C ASN A 173 -21.91 -6.94 10.18
N ILE A 174 -23.21 -7.24 10.12
CA ILE A 174 -23.86 -7.79 8.92
C ILE A 174 -23.74 -6.81 7.72
N GLY A 175 -23.78 -5.50 7.97
CA GLY A 175 -23.64 -4.48 6.93
C GLY A 175 -22.27 -4.52 6.27
N ASP A 176 -21.21 -4.53 7.08
CA ASP A 176 -19.82 -4.59 6.60
C ASP A 176 -19.56 -5.92 5.88
N ALA A 177 -20.04 -7.04 6.44
CA ALA A 177 -19.94 -8.36 5.82
C ALA A 177 -20.67 -8.45 4.47
N ALA A 178 -21.87 -7.88 4.34
CA ALA A 178 -22.62 -7.86 3.09
C ALA A 178 -21.86 -7.10 1.99
N ILE A 179 -21.29 -5.94 2.33
CA ILE A 179 -20.47 -5.15 1.41
C ILE A 179 -19.24 -5.96 1.00
N GLY A 180 -18.51 -6.55 1.96
CA GLY A 180 -17.35 -7.39 1.70
C GLY A 180 -17.66 -8.52 0.73
N VAL A 181 -18.74 -9.28 0.97
CA VAL A 181 -19.17 -10.39 0.12
C VAL A 181 -19.53 -9.94 -1.29
N VAL A 182 -20.27 -8.84 -1.43
CA VAL A 182 -20.65 -8.32 -2.76
C VAL A 182 -19.44 -7.78 -3.52
N THR A 183 -18.55 -7.04 -2.85
CA THR A 183 -17.32 -6.53 -3.45
C THR A 183 -16.40 -7.68 -3.89
N LEU A 184 -16.18 -8.68 -3.03
CA LEU A 184 -15.37 -9.85 -3.36
C LEU A 184 -16.00 -10.68 -4.49
N GLY A 185 -17.31 -10.92 -4.43
CA GLY A 185 -18.06 -11.59 -5.48
C GLY A 185 -17.91 -10.86 -6.82
N THR A 186 -18.06 -9.54 -6.83
CA THR A 186 -17.87 -8.73 -8.03
C THR A 186 -16.45 -8.88 -8.57
N LEU A 187 -15.42 -8.81 -7.73
CA LEU A 187 -14.02 -9.00 -8.16
C LEU A 187 -13.75 -10.38 -8.76
N ILE A 188 -14.41 -11.43 -8.27
CA ILE A 188 -14.22 -12.81 -8.76
C ILE A 188 -15.00 -13.06 -10.07
N PHE A 189 -16.24 -12.57 -10.16
CA PHE A 189 -17.11 -12.84 -11.30
C PHE A 189 -16.91 -11.86 -12.46
N TRP A 190 -16.50 -10.62 -12.20
CA TRP A 190 -16.34 -9.60 -13.23
C TRP A 190 -15.37 -9.97 -14.36
N PRO A 191 -14.17 -10.55 -14.08
CA PRO A 191 -13.25 -10.96 -15.14
C PRO A 191 -13.84 -12.03 -16.08
N ARG A 192 -14.83 -12.81 -15.61
CA ARG A 192 -15.50 -13.85 -16.42
C ARG A 192 -16.47 -13.26 -17.45
N LEU A 193 -16.86 -11.99 -17.31
CA LEU A 193 -17.74 -11.30 -18.26
C LEU A 193 -17.02 -10.84 -19.54
N GLY A 194 -15.68 -10.88 -19.58
CA GLY A 194 -14.89 -10.47 -20.74
C GLY A 194 -14.92 -8.97 -21.03
N ILE A 195 -15.39 -8.15 -20.10
CA ILE A 195 -15.48 -6.70 -20.25
C ILE A 195 -14.08 -6.09 -20.05
N ARG A 196 -13.70 -5.12 -20.91
CA ARG A 196 -12.39 -4.44 -20.87
C ARG A 196 -12.19 -3.49 -19.67
N LEU A 197 -13.16 -3.42 -18.76
CA LEU A 197 -13.13 -2.55 -17.58
C LEU A 197 -12.52 -3.30 -16.39
N PRO A 198 -11.57 -2.70 -15.65
CA PRO A 198 -11.00 -3.29 -14.44
C PRO A 198 -12.10 -3.59 -13.41
N GLY A 199 -12.11 -4.80 -12.85
CA GLY A 199 -13.16 -5.24 -11.91
C GLY A 199 -13.25 -4.45 -10.61
N HIS A 200 -12.20 -3.72 -10.24
CA HIS A 200 -12.17 -2.87 -9.04
C HIS A 200 -13.21 -1.75 -9.07
N LEU A 201 -13.45 -1.14 -10.24
CA LEU A 201 -14.41 -0.05 -10.40
C LEU A 201 -15.86 -0.51 -10.15
N PRO A 202 -16.38 -1.54 -10.85
CA PRO A 202 -17.68 -2.12 -10.56
C PRO A 202 -17.81 -2.63 -9.13
N ALA A 203 -16.75 -3.23 -8.57
CA ALA A 203 -16.77 -3.73 -7.20
C ALA A 203 -16.95 -2.60 -6.17
N LEU A 204 -16.33 -1.44 -6.41
CA LEU A 204 -16.52 -0.23 -5.62
C LEU A 204 -17.96 0.28 -5.74
N LEU A 205 -18.48 0.41 -6.97
CA LEU A 205 -19.85 0.88 -7.22
C LEU A 205 -20.89 -0.05 -6.59
N ALA A 206 -20.71 -1.36 -6.72
CA ALA A 206 -21.57 -2.36 -6.11
C ALA A 206 -21.53 -2.27 -4.57
N GLY A 207 -20.34 -2.12 -3.98
CA GLY A 207 -20.18 -1.91 -2.54
C GLY A 207 -20.89 -0.64 -2.04
N CYS A 208 -20.75 0.48 -2.75
CA CYS A 208 -21.46 1.72 -2.45
C CYS A 208 -22.99 1.58 -2.56
N ALA A 209 -23.48 0.84 -3.56
CA ALA A 209 -24.91 0.57 -3.70
C ALA A 209 -25.45 -0.25 -2.52
N VAL A 210 -24.72 -1.29 -2.09
CA VAL A 210 -25.07 -2.09 -0.91
C VAL A 210 -25.05 -1.23 0.35
N MET A 211 -24.02 -0.40 0.54
CA MET A 211 -23.97 0.56 1.65
C MET A 211 -25.22 1.45 1.68
N GLY A 212 -25.63 2.01 0.53
CA GLY A 212 -26.83 2.84 0.44
C GLY A 212 -28.09 2.09 0.87
N ILE A 213 -28.25 0.83 0.46
CA ILE A 213 -29.37 -0.02 0.87
C ILE A 213 -29.34 -0.31 2.37
N VAL A 214 -28.16 -0.67 2.92
CA VAL A 214 -28.00 -0.96 4.35
C VAL A 214 -28.34 0.27 5.19
N ASN A 215 -27.90 1.46 4.77
CA ASN A 215 -28.20 2.72 5.46
C ASN A 215 -29.70 3.04 5.43
N LEU A 216 -30.38 2.83 4.29
CA LEU A 216 -31.84 2.99 4.19
C LEU A 216 -32.62 2.04 5.12
N LEU A 217 -32.06 0.85 5.39
CA LEU A 217 -32.62 -0.13 6.33
C LEU A 217 -32.26 0.18 7.80
N GLY A 218 -31.57 1.29 8.08
CA GLY A 218 -31.15 1.72 9.41
C GLY A 218 -29.88 1.02 9.93
N GLY A 219 -29.15 0.31 9.07
CA GLY A 219 -27.88 -0.33 9.42
C GLY A 219 -26.71 0.64 9.42
N ASN A 220 -25.75 0.43 10.33
CA ASN A 220 -24.52 1.20 10.39
C ASN A 220 -23.39 0.46 9.68
N VAL A 221 -22.71 1.17 8.78
CA VAL A 221 -21.56 0.65 8.01
C VAL A 221 -20.32 1.48 8.35
N ALA A 222 -19.19 0.80 8.53
CA ALA A 222 -17.92 1.46 8.69
C ALA A 222 -17.51 2.16 7.38
N THR A 223 -17.33 3.47 7.42
CA THR A 223 -16.83 4.26 6.30
C THR A 223 -15.52 4.90 6.68
N ILE A 224 -14.72 5.31 5.69
CA ILE A 224 -13.50 6.08 5.97
C ILE A 224 -13.84 7.34 6.77
N GLY A 225 -14.98 7.97 6.50
CA GLY A 225 -15.47 9.14 7.24
C GLY A 225 -15.82 8.86 8.70
N SER A 226 -16.27 7.65 9.05
CA SER A 226 -16.62 7.30 10.43
C SER A 226 -15.48 6.65 11.20
N GLN A 227 -14.51 6.04 10.52
CA GLN A 227 -13.40 5.31 11.14
C GLN A 227 -12.15 6.15 11.38
N PHE A 228 -11.94 7.21 10.58
CA PHE A 228 -10.73 8.02 10.65
C PHE A 228 -11.06 9.46 11.00
N HIS A 229 -10.27 10.02 11.91
CA HIS A 229 -10.36 11.41 12.33
C HIS A 229 -8.99 12.07 12.17
N TYR A 230 -8.98 13.37 11.91
CA TYR A 230 -7.77 14.17 11.82
C TYR A 230 -7.95 15.50 12.55
N VAL A 231 -6.86 16.08 13.01
CA VAL A 231 -6.86 17.39 13.69
C VAL A 231 -6.39 18.45 12.69
N LEU A 232 -7.16 19.53 12.54
CA LEU A 232 -6.78 20.69 11.72
C LEU A 232 -5.82 21.59 12.51
N ALA A 233 -5.13 22.50 11.78
CA ALA A 233 -4.21 23.47 12.38
C ALA A 233 -4.86 24.38 13.43
N ASP A 234 -6.18 24.58 13.35
CA ASP A 234 -6.99 25.36 14.28
C ASP A 234 -7.45 24.54 15.52
N GLY A 235 -6.95 23.31 15.68
CA GLY A 235 -7.30 22.41 16.78
C GLY A 235 -8.65 21.69 16.64
N THR A 236 -9.44 22.00 15.60
CA THR A 236 -10.71 21.33 15.30
C THR A 236 -10.48 19.91 14.77
N GLN A 237 -11.38 18.97 15.10
CA GLN A 237 -11.35 17.61 14.56
C GLN A 237 -12.23 17.49 13.31
N GLY A 238 -11.65 16.96 12.24
CA GLY A 238 -12.32 16.58 11.02
C GLY A 238 -12.45 15.06 10.89
N ASN A 239 -13.36 14.63 10.04
CA ASN A 239 -13.68 13.22 9.78
C ASN A 239 -13.20 12.80 8.38
N GLY A 240 -12.69 11.58 8.26
CA GLY A 240 -12.20 10.99 7.02
C GLY A 240 -10.76 11.37 6.67
N ILE A 241 -10.56 11.79 5.42
CA ILE A 241 -9.24 12.08 4.86
C ILE A 241 -9.03 13.60 4.85
N PRO A 242 -7.93 14.11 5.44
CA PRO A 242 -7.62 15.54 5.40
C PRO A 242 -7.42 16.00 3.95
N GLN A 243 -8.06 17.12 3.59
CA GLN A 243 -7.86 17.80 2.30
C GLN A 243 -6.60 18.69 2.32
N LEU A 244 -5.53 18.18 2.93
CA LEU A 244 -4.27 18.88 3.11
C LEU A 244 -3.20 18.20 2.24
N LEU A 245 -2.35 19.02 1.62
CA LEU A 245 -1.16 18.52 0.96
C LEU A 245 -0.15 18.03 2.00
N PRO A 246 0.69 17.03 1.67
CA PRO A 246 1.74 16.58 2.57
C PRO A 246 2.69 17.73 2.86
N GLN A 247 2.85 18.08 4.12
CA GLN A 247 3.81 19.09 4.57
C GLN A 247 5.18 18.44 4.78
N LEU A 248 6.24 19.13 4.36
CA LEU A 248 7.60 18.68 4.62
C LEU A 248 7.92 18.91 6.10
N MET A 249 7.80 17.84 6.88
CA MET A 249 8.13 17.81 8.29
C MET A 249 9.07 16.64 8.55
N LEU A 250 10.01 16.84 9.48
CA LEU A 250 10.88 15.75 9.89
C LEU A 250 10.07 14.75 10.72
N PRO A 251 10.28 13.43 10.57
CA PRO A 251 9.49 12.42 11.28
C PRO A 251 9.50 12.56 12.80
N TRP A 252 10.64 12.96 13.37
CA TRP A 252 10.82 13.16 14.81
C TRP A 252 10.27 14.50 15.33
N SER A 253 9.77 15.36 14.46
CA SER A 253 9.08 16.61 14.83
C SER A 253 7.57 16.53 14.63
N LEU A 254 7.01 15.32 14.51
CA LEU A 254 5.58 15.14 14.33
C LEU A 254 4.83 15.53 15.61
N PRO A 255 3.84 16.44 15.51
CA PRO A 255 3.04 16.83 16.68
C PRO A 255 2.25 15.63 17.19
N GLY A 256 2.28 15.42 18.51
CA GLY A 256 1.59 14.31 19.17
C GLY A 256 2.27 12.94 19.05
N SER A 257 3.53 12.87 18.59
CA SER A 257 4.29 11.62 18.61
C SER A 257 5.12 11.47 19.89
N ASP A 258 5.01 10.33 20.56
CA ASP A 258 5.87 9.95 21.69
C ASP A 258 7.29 9.50 21.25
N PHE A 259 7.51 9.43 19.93
CA PHE A 259 8.78 8.98 19.36
C PHE A 259 9.86 10.04 19.50
N THR A 260 10.99 9.65 20.07
CA THR A 260 12.20 10.49 20.14
C THR A 260 13.31 9.89 19.28
N LEU A 261 13.99 10.75 18.51
CA LEU A 261 15.16 10.34 17.74
C LEU A 261 16.35 10.19 18.69
N SER A 262 16.66 8.94 19.05
CA SER A 262 17.81 8.57 19.86
C SER A 262 18.62 7.47 19.17
N TRP A 263 19.84 7.25 19.64
CA TRP A 263 20.65 6.13 19.15
C TRP A 263 19.98 4.77 19.41
N ASP A 264 19.28 4.63 20.53
CA ASP A 264 18.56 3.41 20.88
C ASP A 264 17.36 3.19 19.93
N SER A 265 16.61 4.24 19.60
CA SER A 265 15.52 4.19 18.62
C SER A 265 16.04 3.75 17.24
N LEU A 266 17.17 4.31 16.78
CA LEU A 266 17.81 3.91 15.52
C LEU A 266 18.25 2.45 15.54
N ARG A 267 18.85 1.99 16.64
CA ARG A 267 19.27 0.60 16.80
C ARG A 267 18.08 -0.36 16.81
N ALA A 268 16.98 0.02 17.44
CA ALA A 268 15.75 -0.76 17.50
C ALA A 268 15.05 -0.86 16.13
N LEU A 269 15.07 0.20 15.34
CA LEU A 269 14.48 0.23 14.00
C LEU A 269 15.36 -0.43 12.92
N LEU A 270 16.65 -0.65 13.21
CA LEU A 270 17.62 -1.18 12.24
C LEU A 270 17.18 -2.50 11.57
N PRO A 271 16.71 -3.53 12.30
CA PRO A 271 16.30 -4.79 11.68
C PRO A 271 15.10 -4.59 10.74
N ALA A 272 14.12 -3.81 11.18
CA ALA A 272 12.93 -3.53 10.39
C ALA A 272 13.29 -2.73 9.12
N ALA A 273 14.11 -1.69 9.24
CA ALA A 273 14.59 -0.90 8.10
C ALA A 273 15.36 -1.74 7.08
N PHE A 274 16.24 -2.63 7.55
CA PHE A 274 16.98 -3.55 6.69
C PHE A 274 16.04 -4.54 5.97
N SER A 275 15.08 -5.14 6.69
CA SER A 275 14.08 -6.03 6.11
C SER A 275 13.22 -5.32 5.06
N MET A 276 12.78 -4.08 5.33
CA MET A 276 12.06 -3.24 4.38
C MET A 276 12.90 -2.98 3.12
N ALA A 277 14.19 -2.66 3.28
CA ALA A 277 15.08 -2.39 2.15
C ALA A 277 15.32 -3.64 1.29
N MET A 278 15.58 -4.78 1.93
CA MET A 278 15.76 -6.06 1.24
C MET A 278 14.49 -6.44 0.47
N LEU A 279 13.33 -6.40 1.12
CA LEU A 279 12.05 -6.69 0.47
C LEU A 279 11.78 -5.74 -0.70
N GLY A 280 12.01 -4.45 -0.51
CA GLY A 280 11.81 -3.43 -1.55
C GLY A 280 12.72 -3.62 -2.75
N ALA A 281 13.99 -3.96 -2.51
CA ALA A 281 14.94 -4.27 -3.58
C ALA A 281 14.49 -5.50 -4.37
N ILE A 282 14.06 -6.57 -3.68
CA ILE A 282 13.61 -7.82 -4.30
C ILE A 282 12.38 -7.59 -5.18
N GLU A 283 11.32 -6.97 -4.64
CA GLU A 283 10.09 -6.70 -5.38
C GLU A 283 10.34 -5.77 -6.58
N SER A 284 11.12 -4.70 -6.39
CA SER A 284 11.44 -3.76 -7.47
C SER A 284 12.16 -4.45 -8.64
N LEU A 285 13.10 -5.35 -8.34
CA LEU A 285 13.83 -6.12 -9.35
C LEU A 285 12.94 -7.19 -10.01
N LEU A 286 12.09 -7.90 -9.27
CA LEU A 286 11.14 -8.86 -9.85
C LEU A 286 10.16 -8.16 -10.80
N CYS A 287 9.65 -6.98 -10.41
CA CYS A 287 8.83 -6.17 -11.30
C CYS A 287 9.58 -5.75 -12.55
N ALA A 288 10.86 -5.35 -12.44
CA ALA A 288 11.67 -5.00 -13.60
C ALA A 288 11.85 -6.18 -14.56
N VAL A 289 12.14 -7.38 -14.04
CA VAL A 289 12.30 -8.62 -14.84
C VAL A 289 11.02 -8.97 -15.59
N VAL A 290 9.85 -8.86 -14.94
CA VAL A 290 8.55 -9.11 -15.60
C VAL A 290 8.28 -8.07 -16.68
N LEU A 291 8.51 -6.79 -16.40
CA LEU A 291 8.33 -5.72 -17.38
C LEU A 291 9.24 -5.89 -18.59
N ASP A 292 10.51 -6.23 -18.37
CA ASP A 292 11.49 -6.52 -19.42
C ASP A 292 11.03 -7.69 -20.29
N GLY A 293 10.54 -8.77 -19.68
CA GLY A 293 9.99 -9.92 -20.38
C GLY A 293 8.77 -9.60 -21.24
N MET A 294 7.85 -8.76 -20.73
CA MET A 294 6.64 -8.35 -21.47
C MET A 294 6.93 -7.37 -22.61
N THR A 295 8.01 -6.60 -22.51
CA THR A 295 8.30 -5.48 -23.43
C THR A 295 9.44 -5.77 -24.39
N GLY A 296 10.17 -6.87 -24.18
CA GLY A 296 11.35 -7.24 -24.96
C GLY A 296 12.55 -6.31 -24.73
N THR A 297 12.53 -5.49 -23.67
CA THR A 297 13.63 -4.58 -23.31
C THR A 297 14.43 -5.11 -22.12
N LYS A 298 15.59 -4.50 -21.83
CA LYS A 298 16.37 -4.76 -20.61
C LYS A 298 16.56 -3.46 -19.83
N THR A 299 16.08 -3.36 -18.59
CA THR A 299 16.10 -2.13 -17.78
C THR A 299 17.23 -2.07 -16.75
#